data_AF-A0A4R6BWH8-F1
#
_entry.id   AF-A0A4R6BWH8-F1
#
_cell.length_a   1.000
_cell.length_b   1.000
_cell.length_c   1.000
_cell.angle_alpha   90.00
_cell.angle_beta   90.00
_cell.angle_gamma   90.00
#
_symmetry.space_group_name_H-M   'P 1'
#
loop_
_entity.id
_entity.type
_entity.pdbx_description
1 polymer ?
#
loop_
_entity_poly.entity_id
_entity_poly.type
_entity_poly.pdbx_seq_one_letter_code
_entity_poly.pdbx_strand_id
1 'polypeptide(L)'
;MKINEFKKQVEELDKAIQVIELADKRVQVQFNNKQVAYVKNELYSMSTGFTEFDRLGNHIKEDIMNLCRLFAATPPEERIEEPKFRLKLCDVFDCAGREYLNYISRLNAFIFDTEVSAWDHKTQFTKREMDLLPEKIKTMISYKILIPEVVE
;
A
#
# COMPACT_ATOMS: atom_id res chain seq x y z
N MET A 1 -8.18 -7.79 -0.57
CA MET A 1 -7.61 -6.87 -1.57
C MET A 1 -7.32 -5.53 -0.90
N LYS A 2 -6.06 -5.07 -1.00
CA LYS A 2 -5.65 -3.76 -0.45
C LYS A 2 -6.14 -2.62 -1.35
N ILE A 3 -6.26 -1.41 -0.81
CA ILE A 3 -6.77 -0.28 -1.59
C ILE A 3 -5.84 0.11 -2.74
N ASN A 4 -4.52 0.12 -2.53
CA ASN A 4 -3.56 0.43 -3.58
C ASN A 4 -3.51 -0.67 -4.66
N GLU A 5 -3.68 -1.92 -4.25
CA GLU A 5 -3.84 -3.06 -5.17
C GLU A 5 -5.10 -2.89 -6.03
N PHE A 6 -6.23 -2.53 -5.43
CA PHE A 6 -7.47 -2.24 -6.15
C PHE A 6 -7.31 -1.08 -7.13
N LYS A 7 -6.74 0.06 -6.69
CA LYS A 7 -6.46 1.23 -7.55
C LYS A 7 -5.66 0.83 -8.78
N LYS A 8 -4.53 0.15 -8.55
CA LYS A 8 -3.64 -0.30 -9.62
C LYS A 8 -4.36 -1.20 -10.63
N GLN A 9 -5.06 -2.24 -10.15
CA GLN A 9 -5.76 -3.18 -11.04
C GLN A 9 -6.87 -2.50 -11.85
N VAL A 10 -7.57 -1.52 -11.27
CA VAL A 10 -8.63 -0.77 -11.97
C VAL A 10 -8.06 0.19 -13.01
N GLU A 11 -6.97 0.89 -12.70
CA GLU A 11 -6.30 1.84 -13.61
C GLU A 11 -5.57 1.14 -14.77
N GLU A 12 -5.19 -0.14 -14.60
CA GLU A 12 -4.63 -0.97 -15.67
C GLU A 12 -5.67 -1.35 -16.75
N LEU A 13 -6.97 -1.26 -16.46
CA LEU A 13 -8.04 -1.59 -17.41
C LEU A 13 -8.14 -0.56 -18.55
N ASP A 14 -8.01 0.73 -18.23
CA ASP A 14 -8.04 1.83 -19.21
C ASP A 14 -7.41 3.09 -18.59
N LYS A 15 -6.60 3.82 -19.35
CA LYS A 15 -5.91 5.05 -18.91
C LYS A 15 -6.86 6.18 -18.52
N ALA A 16 -8.11 6.15 -18.97
CA ALA A 16 -9.14 7.12 -18.62
C ALA A 16 -9.89 6.75 -17.32
N ILE A 17 -9.57 5.59 -16.73
CA ILE A 17 -10.11 5.17 -15.45
C ILE A 17 -9.20 5.65 -14.32
N GLN A 18 -9.80 6.14 -13.25
CA GLN A 18 -9.11 6.50 -12.02
C GLN A 18 -9.92 6.07 -10.80
N VAL A 19 -9.24 5.86 -9.68
CA VAL A 19 -9.88 5.50 -8.42
C VAL A 19 -9.61 6.58 -7.38
N ILE A 20 -10.69 7.13 -6.82
CA ILE A 20 -10.61 8.17 -5.78
C ILE A 20 -11.17 7.66 -4.46
N GLU A 21 -10.52 8.07 -3.37
CA GLU A 21 -11.02 7.88 -2.01
C GLU A 21 -11.74 9.13 -1.55
N LEU A 22 -13.01 8.97 -1.15
CA LEU A 22 -13.83 10.06 -0.64
C LEU A 22 -13.71 10.13 0.90
N ALA A 23 -13.90 11.32 1.44
CA ALA A 23 -13.85 11.58 2.89
C ALA A 23 -14.84 10.72 3.70
N ASP A 24 -15.92 10.26 3.08
CA ASP A 24 -16.93 9.38 3.69
C ASP A 24 -16.60 7.89 3.55
N LYS A 25 -15.32 7.55 3.34
CA LYS A 25 -14.80 6.18 3.25
C LYS A 25 -15.42 5.38 2.08
N ARG A 26 -15.89 6.06 1.03
CA ARG A 26 -16.21 5.43 -0.25
C ARG A 26 -14.99 5.42 -1.15
N VAL A 27 -14.83 4.31 -1.86
CA VAL A 27 -13.88 4.20 -2.97
C VAL A 27 -14.68 4.28 -4.25
N GLN A 28 -14.39 5.28 -5.08
CA GLN A 28 -15.13 5.56 -6.31
C GLN A 28 -14.24 5.28 -7.52
N VAL A 29 -14.79 4.54 -8.47
CA VAL A 29 -14.18 4.34 -9.80
C VAL A 29 -14.79 5.39 -10.73
N GLN A 30 -13.94 6.11 -11.44
CA GLN A 30 -14.34 7.12 -12.41
C GLN A 30 -13.79 6.77 -13.79
N PHE A 31 -14.56 7.08 -14.84
CA PHE A 31 -14.13 7.08 -16.23
C PHE A 31 -14.31 8.49 -16.78
N ASN A 32 -13.25 9.10 -17.32
CA ASN A 32 -13.28 10.50 -17.79
C ASN A 32 -13.86 11.48 -16.75
N ASN A 33 -13.39 11.39 -15.49
CA ASN A 33 -13.85 12.18 -14.34
C ASN A 33 -15.32 11.99 -13.94
N LYS A 34 -16.01 10.98 -14.46
CA LYS A 34 -17.40 10.68 -14.09
C LYS A 34 -17.50 9.33 -13.41
N GLN A 35 -18.36 9.25 -12.40
CA GLN A 35 -18.57 8.04 -11.63
C GLN A 35 -19.12 6.89 -12.49
N VAL A 36 -18.48 5.73 -12.40
CA VAL A 36 -18.94 4.49 -13.04
C VAL A 36 -19.20 3.38 -12.03
N ALA A 37 -18.50 3.40 -10.89
CA ALA A 37 -18.79 2.51 -9.77
C ALA A 37 -18.42 3.14 -8.44
N TYR A 38 -18.93 2.60 -7.34
CA TYR A 38 -18.37 2.83 -6.02
C TYR A 38 -18.50 1.60 -5.13
N VAL A 39 -17.65 1.54 -4.10
CA VAL A 39 -17.73 0.61 -2.98
C VAL A 39 -17.80 1.41 -1.68
N LYS A 40 -18.82 1.18 -0.86
CA LYS A 40 -18.95 1.78 0.48
C LYS A 40 -18.47 0.83 1.56
N ASN A 41 -17.61 1.30 2.46
CA ASN A 41 -17.04 0.48 3.53
C ASN A 41 -18.07 0.01 4.57
N GLU A 42 -19.06 0.83 4.92
CA GLU A 42 -19.95 0.57 6.06
C GLU A 42 -21.09 -0.43 5.79
N LEU A 43 -21.45 -0.64 4.52
CA LEU A 43 -22.67 -1.39 4.15
C LEU A 43 -22.41 -2.51 3.14
N TYR A 44 -21.14 -2.82 2.83
CA TYR A 44 -20.78 -3.77 1.77
C TYR A 44 -21.54 -3.50 0.45
N SER A 45 -21.85 -2.23 0.18
CA SER A 45 -22.69 -1.85 -0.94
C SER A 45 -21.82 -1.40 -2.11
N MET A 46 -22.13 -1.92 -3.29
CA MET A 46 -21.59 -1.44 -4.56
C MET A 46 -22.74 -1.03 -5.50
N SER A 47 -22.49 -0.05 -6.36
CA SER A 47 -23.43 0.31 -7.42
C SER A 47 -22.67 0.60 -8.70
N THR A 48 -23.27 0.17 -9.81
CA THR A 48 -22.85 0.46 -11.19
C THR A 48 -23.97 1.12 -11.99
N GLY A 49 -25.06 1.57 -11.33
CA GLY A 49 -26.23 2.19 -11.95
C GLY A 49 -26.00 3.63 -12.45
N PHE A 50 -24.82 3.88 -13.02
CA PHE A 50 -24.42 5.18 -13.55
C PHE A 50 -24.48 5.14 -15.08
N THR A 51 -25.03 6.19 -15.70
CA THR A 51 -25.12 6.30 -17.17
C THR A 51 -23.75 6.14 -17.86
N GLU A 52 -22.68 6.52 -17.18
CA GLU A 52 -21.33 6.39 -17.73
C GLU A 52 -20.79 4.95 -17.63
N PHE A 53 -21.28 4.15 -16.67
CA PHE A 53 -20.97 2.73 -16.64
C PHE A 53 -21.52 2.03 -17.89
N ASP A 54 -22.73 2.39 -18.32
CA ASP A 54 -23.36 1.83 -19.53
C ASP A 54 -22.56 2.10 -20.82
N ARG A 55 -21.75 3.16 -20.83
CA ARG A 55 -20.90 3.52 -21.98
C ARG A 55 -19.58 2.75 -22.05
N LEU A 56 -19.23 2.03 -20.99
CA LEU A 56 -18.02 1.20 -20.99
C LEU A 56 -18.22 -0.04 -21.87
N GLY A 57 -17.11 -0.53 -22.44
CA GLY A 57 -17.08 -1.82 -23.12
C GLY A 57 -17.46 -2.96 -22.17
N ASN A 58 -18.10 -4.01 -22.69
CA ASN A 58 -18.60 -5.11 -21.86
C ASN A 58 -17.50 -5.78 -21.03
N HIS A 59 -16.30 -5.96 -21.58
CA HIS A 59 -15.16 -6.49 -20.85
C HIS A 59 -14.76 -5.60 -19.66
N ILE A 60 -14.64 -4.28 -19.88
CA ILE A 60 -14.31 -3.32 -18.82
C ILE A 60 -15.39 -3.31 -17.73
N LYS A 61 -16.67 -3.38 -18.11
CA LYS A 61 -17.78 -3.47 -17.14
C LYS A 61 -17.64 -4.69 -16.23
N GLU A 62 -17.39 -5.85 -16.83
CA GLU A 62 -17.22 -7.10 -16.11
C GLU A 62 -16.02 -7.06 -15.17
N ASP A 63 -14.88 -6.54 -15.64
CA ASP A 63 -13.66 -6.41 -14.84
C ASP A 63 -13.84 -5.44 -13.67
N ILE A 64 -14.41 -4.25 -13.90
CA ILE A 64 -14.73 -3.31 -12.81
C ILE A 64 -15.69 -3.94 -11.80
N MET A 65 -16.72 -4.65 -12.28
CA MET A 65 -17.68 -5.32 -11.40
C MET A 65 -17.00 -6.38 -10.53
N ASN A 66 -16.14 -7.19 -11.13
CA ASN A 66 -15.38 -8.23 -10.43
C ASN A 66 -14.41 -7.65 -9.40
N LEU A 67 -13.65 -6.62 -9.77
CA LEU A 67 -12.73 -5.92 -8.87
C LEU A 67 -13.49 -5.25 -7.72
N CYS A 68 -14.58 -4.55 -8.00
CA CYS A 68 -15.42 -3.93 -6.97
C CYS A 68 -15.99 -4.97 -6.01
N ARG A 69 -16.43 -6.14 -6.52
CA ARG A 69 -16.91 -7.25 -5.70
C ARG A 69 -15.82 -7.82 -4.80
N LEU A 70 -14.62 -8.07 -5.32
CA LEU A 70 -13.48 -8.56 -4.54
C LEU A 70 -13.06 -7.56 -3.45
N PHE A 71 -13.01 -6.29 -3.79
CA PHE A 71 -12.70 -5.22 -2.86
C PHE A 71 -13.79 -5.09 -1.77
N ALA A 72 -15.07 -5.11 -2.17
CA ALA A 72 -16.20 -5.08 -1.25
C ALA A 72 -16.23 -6.30 -0.32
N ALA A 73 -15.85 -7.49 -0.79
CA ALA A 73 -15.79 -8.70 0.03
C ALA A 73 -14.64 -8.70 1.05
N THR A 74 -13.61 -7.87 0.86
CA THR A 74 -12.50 -7.74 1.81
C THR A 74 -12.97 -6.93 3.03
N PRO A 75 -12.76 -7.36 4.29
CA PRO A 75 -13.11 -6.55 5.47
C PRO A 75 -12.43 -5.16 5.46
N PRO A 76 -13.10 -4.08 5.91
CA PRO A 76 -12.51 -2.73 5.89
C PRO A 76 -11.12 -2.61 6.54
N GLU A 77 -10.89 -3.32 7.63
CA GLU A 77 -9.61 -3.35 8.37
C GLU A 77 -8.49 -3.97 7.52
N GLU A 78 -8.83 -4.92 6.66
CA GLU A 78 -7.89 -5.60 5.77
C GLU A 78 -7.63 -4.80 4.48
N ARG A 79 -8.40 -3.75 4.17
CA ARG A 79 -8.19 -2.92 2.97
C ARG A 79 -7.05 -1.91 3.14
N ILE A 80 -6.77 -1.52 4.38
CA ILE A 80 -5.76 -0.52 4.74
C ILE A 80 -4.37 -1.17 4.58
N GLU A 81 -3.45 -0.50 3.89
CA GLU A 81 -2.06 -0.94 3.88
C GLU A 81 -1.45 -0.82 5.27
N GLU A 82 -0.72 -1.85 5.69
CA GLU A 82 0.05 -1.74 6.93
C GLU A 82 1.09 -0.62 6.75
N PRO A 83 1.16 0.35 7.69
CA PRO A 83 2.21 1.36 7.65
C PRO A 83 3.57 0.69 7.54
N LYS A 84 4.40 1.25 6.66
CA LYS A 84 5.78 0.82 6.50
C LYS A 84 6.70 1.78 7.25
N PHE A 85 7.78 1.23 7.76
CA PHE A 85 8.76 1.94 8.55
C PHE A 85 10.14 1.77 7.93
N ARG A 86 10.91 2.86 7.92
CA ARG A 86 12.37 2.80 7.80
C ARG A 86 12.96 2.75 9.20
N LEU A 87 14.04 2.00 9.38
CA LEU A 87 14.69 1.87 10.68
C LEU A 87 16.00 2.64 10.67
N LYS A 88 15.98 3.85 11.22
CA LYS A 88 17.10 4.80 11.22
C LYS A 88 17.94 4.68 12.48
N LEU A 89 19.26 4.74 12.37
CA LEU A 89 20.14 4.93 13.53
C LEU A 89 19.81 6.26 14.21
N CYS A 90 19.83 6.28 15.55
CA CYS A 90 19.62 7.51 16.29
C CYS A 90 20.74 8.53 16.00
N ASP A 91 20.42 9.82 16.17
CA ASP A 91 21.27 10.95 15.76
C ASP A 91 22.65 11.02 16.43
N VAL A 92 22.92 10.15 17.41
CA VAL A 92 24.24 10.02 18.06
C VAL A 92 25.27 9.39 17.12
N PHE A 93 24.82 8.64 16.10
CA PHE A 93 25.71 7.98 15.14
C PHE A 93 25.88 8.81 13.87
N ASP A 94 27.04 9.46 13.69
CA ASP A 94 27.40 10.06 12.41
C ASP A 94 27.74 8.95 11.40
N CYS A 95 26.80 8.69 10.49
CA CYS A 95 26.88 7.60 9.51
C CYS A 95 27.09 8.10 8.08
N ALA A 96 27.46 9.37 7.86
CA ALA A 96 27.67 9.95 6.54
C ALA A 96 26.54 9.61 5.52
N GLY A 97 25.27 9.65 5.98
CA GLY A 97 24.08 9.34 5.16
C GLY A 97 23.72 7.85 5.08
N ARG A 98 24.44 6.96 5.75
CA ARG A 98 24.18 5.51 5.80
C ARG A 98 23.54 5.10 7.13
N GLU A 99 22.48 5.77 7.48
CA GLU A 99 21.79 5.64 8.76
C GLU A 99 20.64 4.61 8.75
N TYR A 100 20.24 4.06 7.60
CA TYR A 100 19.07 3.19 7.52
C TYR A 100 19.44 1.71 7.46
N LEU A 101 18.73 0.90 8.22
CA LEU A 101 18.83 -0.55 8.15
C LEU A 101 18.16 -1.07 6.87
N ASN A 102 18.95 -1.72 6.02
CA ASN A 102 18.49 -2.37 4.80
C ASN A 102 18.74 -3.87 4.90
N TYR A 103 17.80 -4.67 4.41
CA TYR A 103 17.98 -6.12 4.24
C TYR A 103 18.32 -6.43 2.78
N ILE A 104 19.49 -7.01 2.54
CA ILE A 104 19.93 -7.45 1.22
C ILE A 104 19.59 -8.93 1.06
N SER A 105 18.58 -9.20 0.25
CA SER A 105 18.09 -10.56 -0.01
C SER A 105 19.15 -11.48 -0.60
N ARG A 106 19.97 -11.00 -1.54
CA ARG A 106 21.05 -11.77 -2.17
C ARG A 106 22.12 -12.24 -1.18
N LEU A 107 22.39 -11.44 -0.15
CA LEU A 107 23.39 -11.74 0.88
C LEU A 107 22.76 -12.36 2.14
N ASN A 108 21.42 -12.41 2.21
CA ASN A 108 20.67 -12.77 3.40
C ASN A 108 21.19 -12.04 4.66
N ALA A 109 21.41 -10.72 4.53
CA ALA A 109 22.10 -9.93 5.54
C ALA A 109 21.49 -8.55 5.71
N PHE A 110 21.59 -8.03 6.94
CA PHE A 110 21.21 -6.65 7.26
C PHE A 110 22.45 -5.76 7.27
N ILE A 111 22.36 -4.60 6.61
CA ILE A 111 23.42 -3.60 6.56
C ILE A 111 22.85 -2.21 6.86
N PHE A 112 23.75 -1.26 7.15
CA PHE A 112 23.42 0.15 7.22
C PHE A 112 23.80 0.84 5.91
N ASP A 113 22.83 1.53 5.31
CA ASP A 113 22.99 2.25 4.06
C ASP A 113 22.00 3.43 3.98
N THR A 114 21.96 4.08 2.83
CA THR A 114 20.98 5.12 2.50
C THR A 114 19.55 4.56 2.44
N GLU A 115 18.56 5.46 2.42
CA GLU A 115 17.14 5.10 2.24
C GLU A 115 16.78 4.62 0.82
N VAL A 116 17.74 4.67 -0.12
CA VAL A 116 17.50 4.40 -1.54
C VAL A 116 17.21 2.92 -1.76
N SER A 117 16.06 2.64 -2.35
CA SER A 117 15.69 1.27 -2.73
C SER A 117 16.50 0.81 -3.94
N ALA A 118 17.03 -0.41 -3.85
CA ALA A 118 17.57 -1.17 -4.99
C ALA A 118 16.84 -2.51 -5.09
N TRP A 119 16.95 -3.19 -6.24
CA TRP A 119 16.13 -4.37 -6.57
C TRP A 119 16.29 -5.54 -5.58
N ASP A 120 17.45 -5.68 -4.94
CA ASP A 120 17.74 -6.71 -3.94
C ASP A 120 17.68 -6.20 -2.49
N HIS A 121 17.35 -4.92 -2.29
CA HIS A 121 17.30 -4.25 -0.99
C HIS A 121 15.86 -4.07 -0.52
N LYS A 122 15.57 -4.55 0.68
CA LYS A 122 14.37 -4.20 1.42
C LYS A 122 14.73 -3.11 2.43
N THR A 123 14.25 -1.89 2.17
CA THR A 123 14.53 -0.69 2.97
C THR A 123 13.36 -0.27 3.87
N GLN A 124 12.22 -0.95 3.73
CA GLN A 124 10.98 -0.65 4.44
C GLN A 124 10.39 -1.92 5.03
N PHE A 125 9.87 -1.82 6.25
CA PHE A 125 9.35 -2.96 7.02
C PHE A 125 7.96 -2.63 7.56
N THR A 126 7.02 -3.58 7.53
CA THR A 126 5.78 -3.44 8.30
C THR A 126 6.03 -3.78 9.77
N LYS A 127 5.07 -3.46 10.66
CA LYS A 127 5.15 -3.82 12.08
C LYS A 127 5.31 -5.34 12.27
N ARG A 128 4.57 -6.15 11.52
CA ARG A 128 4.68 -7.61 11.56
C ARG A 128 6.07 -8.09 11.16
N GLU A 129 6.66 -7.45 10.16
CA GLU A 129 8.01 -7.79 9.70
C GLU A 129 9.07 -7.39 10.74
N MET A 130 8.88 -6.25 11.43
CA MET A 130 9.72 -5.83 12.54
C MET A 130 9.69 -6.83 13.71
N ASP A 131 8.53 -7.39 14.03
CA ASP A 131 8.38 -8.42 15.08
C ASP A 131 9.15 -9.72 14.75
N LEU A 132 9.39 -9.97 13.46
CA LEU A 132 10.13 -11.12 12.93
C LEU A 132 11.63 -10.84 12.70
N LEU A 133 12.11 -9.62 12.96
CA LEU A 133 13.53 -9.31 12.80
C LEU A 133 14.41 -10.12 13.78
N PRO A 134 15.69 -10.33 13.45
CA PRO A 134 16.64 -10.94 14.39
C PRO A 134 16.66 -10.23 15.75
N GLU A 135 16.82 -10.98 16.84
CA GLU A 135 16.77 -10.45 18.22
C GLU A 135 17.70 -9.27 18.46
N LYS A 136 18.89 -9.27 17.84
CA LYS A 136 19.84 -8.15 17.93
C LYS A 136 19.22 -6.85 17.40
N ILE A 137 18.48 -6.90 16.30
CA ILE A 137 17.85 -5.73 15.68
C ILE A 137 16.66 -5.28 16.52
N LYS A 138 15.83 -6.22 16.98
CA LYS A 138 14.72 -5.92 17.90
C LYS A 138 15.22 -5.26 19.19
N THR A 139 16.34 -5.74 19.72
CA THR A 139 17.02 -5.14 20.87
C THR A 139 17.48 -3.71 20.59
N MET A 140 18.06 -3.45 19.40
CA MET A 140 18.45 -2.08 19.00
C MET A 140 17.23 -1.14 18.90
N ILE A 141 16.08 -1.63 18.41
CA ILE A 141 14.83 -0.86 18.39
C ILE A 141 14.35 -0.56 19.82
N SER A 142 14.37 -1.56 20.70
CA SER A 142 13.95 -1.41 22.11
C SER A 142 14.81 -0.39 22.86
N TYR A 143 16.11 -0.37 22.61
CA TYR A 143 17.05 0.59 23.20
C TYR A 143 17.10 1.94 22.47
N LYS A 144 16.21 2.20 21.50
CA LYS A 144 16.17 3.45 20.74
C LYS A 144 17.47 3.75 19.99
N ILE A 145 18.23 2.72 19.66
CA ILE A 145 19.38 2.80 18.74
C ILE A 145 18.86 2.81 17.30
N LEU A 146 17.82 2.03 17.01
CA LEU A 146 17.06 2.11 15.77
C LEU A 146 15.69 2.74 16.02
N ILE A 147 15.42 3.83 15.31
CA ILE A 147 14.20 4.62 15.39
C ILE A 147 13.34 4.28 14.16
N PRO A 148 12.14 3.70 14.35
CA PRO A 148 11.20 3.52 13.27
C PRO A 148 10.63 4.86 12.81
N GLU A 149 10.82 5.18 11.54
CA GLU A 149 10.26 6.35 10.87
C GLU A 149 9.18 5.89 9.89
N VAL A 150 7.97 6.44 10.01
CA VAL A 150 6.86 6.11 9.11
C VAL A 150 7.21 6.60 7.70
N VAL A 151 7.01 5.74 6.71
CA VAL A 151 7.09 6.12 5.30
C VAL A 151 5.74 6.68 4.87
N GLU A 152 5.73 7.92 4.42
CA GLU A 152 4.56 8.59 3.82
C GLU A 152 4.30 8.13 2.38
#